data_AF-A0A3D0EUC6-F1
#
_entry.id   AF-A0A3D0EUC6-F1
#
_cell.length_a   1.000
_cell.length_b   1.000
_cell.length_c   1.000
_cell.angle_alpha   90.00
_cell.angle_beta   90.00
_cell.angle_gamma   90.00
#
_symmetry.space_group_name_H-M   'P 1'
#
loop_
_entity.id
_entity.type
_entity.pdbx_description
1 polymer ?
#
loop_
_entity_poly.entity_id
_entity_poly.type
_entity_poly.pdbx_seq_one_letter_code
_entity_poly.pdbx_strand_id
1 'polypeptide(L)'
;LGIRHFLSEAFSIEATNMNPKPSMIGYRKLLKAHRLEAARCVMVEDSLSNLFAARRLGMKTIWVTRELNQPNWVDARVRRLY
;
A
#
# COMPACT_ATOMS: atom_id res chain seq x y z
N LEU A 1 -1.69 18.33 9.72
CA LEU A 1 -1.36 17.06 10.40
C LEU A 1 0.00 17.06 11.12
N GLY A 2 0.99 17.88 10.75
CA GLY A 2 2.27 17.94 11.49
C GLY A 2 3.17 16.70 11.34
N ILE A 3 2.73 15.68 10.60
CA ILE A 3 3.41 14.38 10.46
C ILE A 3 4.52 14.33 9.41
N ARG A 4 4.87 15.46 8.76
CA ARG A 4 5.82 15.47 7.64
C ARG A 4 7.18 14.88 8.00
N HIS A 5 7.63 15.04 9.25
CA HIS A 5 8.89 14.52 9.74
C HIS A 5 8.89 12.98 9.93
N PHE A 6 7.72 12.32 9.89
CA PHE A 6 7.60 10.87 9.86
C PHE A 6 7.51 10.30 8.43
N LEU A 7 7.39 11.17 7.42
CA LEU A 7 7.24 10.76 6.02
C LEU A 7 8.57 10.95 5.31
N SER A 8 9.14 9.85 4.82
CA SER A 8 10.32 9.95 3.95
C SER A 8 9.95 10.57 2.60
N GLU A 9 8.78 10.20 2.05
CA GLU A 9 8.29 10.71 0.76
C GLU A 9 6.76 10.67 0.65
N ALA A 10 6.22 11.40 -0.34
CA ALA A 10 4.82 11.40 -0.73
C ALA A 10 4.69 11.25 -2.25
N PHE A 11 3.74 10.43 -2.71
CA PHE A 11 3.54 10.12 -4.13
C PHE A 11 2.23 10.67 -4.64
N SER A 12 2.29 11.34 -5.79
CA SER A 12 1.12 11.74 -6.57
C SER A 12 0.90 10.79 -7.75
N ILE A 13 -0.22 10.96 -8.47
CA ILE A 13 -0.54 10.16 -9.66
C ILE A 13 0.42 10.48 -10.82
N GLU A 14 0.89 11.72 -10.90
CA GLU A 14 1.90 12.17 -11.87
C GLU A 14 3.23 11.46 -11.61
N ALA A 15 3.61 11.28 -10.34
CA ALA A 15 4.81 10.53 -9.95
C ALA A 15 4.73 9.07 -10.45
N THR A 16 3.53 8.52 -10.66
CA THR A 16 3.33 7.17 -11.21
C THR A 16 3.12 7.13 -12.73
N ASN A 17 3.39 8.20 -13.48
CA ASN A 17 3.05 8.31 -14.92
C ASN A 17 1.57 8.04 -15.17
N MET A 18 0.67 8.65 -14.39
CA MET A 18 -0.78 8.49 -14.55
C MET A 18 -1.25 7.04 -14.36
N ASN A 19 -0.51 6.24 -13.58
CA ASN A 19 -0.89 4.89 -13.19
C ASN A 19 -1.27 4.89 -11.70
N PRO A 20 -2.48 5.31 -11.33
CA PRO A 20 -2.91 5.32 -9.94
C PRO A 20 -3.04 3.91 -9.39
N LYS A 21 -3.13 3.77 -8.07
CA LYS A 21 -3.56 2.52 -7.44
C LYS A 21 -4.93 2.12 -8.03
N PRO A 22 -5.21 0.83 -8.31
CA PRO A 22 -4.44 -0.37 -8.00
C PRO A 22 -3.44 -0.79 -9.10
N SER A 23 -3.02 0.10 -10.00
CA SER A 23 -2.12 -0.26 -11.11
C SER A 23 -0.79 -0.83 -10.60
N MET A 24 -0.52 -2.08 -11.01
CA MET A 24 0.76 -2.76 -10.75
C MET A 24 1.94 -1.99 -11.32
N ILE A 25 1.74 -1.27 -12.42
CA ILE A 25 2.77 -0.44 -13.06
C ILE A 25 3.14 0.71 -12.12
N GLY A 26 2.15 1.38 -11.54
CA GLY A 26 2.37 2.47 -10.58
C GLY A 26 3.14 2.01 -9.34
N TYR A 27 2.75 0.86 -8.77
CA TYR A 27 3.46 0.28 -7.63
C TYR A 27 4.89 -0.14 -7.95
N ARG A 28 5.14 -0.78 -9.11
CA ARG A 28 6.50 -1.13 -9.53
C ARG A 28 7.36 0.12 -9.72
N LYS A 29 6.79 1.19 -10.26
CA LYS A 29 7.51 2.47 -10.44
C LYS A 29 7.91 3.06 -9.09
N LEU A 30 7.00 3.09 -8.12
CA LEU A 30 7.27 3.53 -6.76
C LEU A 30 8.38 2.68 -6.13
N LEU A 31 8.24 1.35 -6.11
CA LEU A 31 9.26 0.46 -5.56
C LEU A 31 10.65 0.70 -6.18
N LYS A 32 10.72 0.86 -7.51
CA LYS A 32 11.95 1.12 -8.24
C LYS A 32 12.56 2.48 -7.88
N ALA A 33 11.73 3.54 -7.80
CA ALA A 33 12.19 4.89 -7.47
C ALA A 33 12.83 4.96 -6.08
N HIS A 34 12.30 4.20 -5.11
CA HIS A 34 12.82 4.15 -3.73
C HIS A 34 13.78 3.00 -3.45
N ARG A 35 14.14 2.22 -4.48
CA ARG A 35 15.01 1.03 -4.35
C ARG A 35 14.52 0.07 -3.27
N LEU A 36 13.20 -0.11 -3.19
CA LEU A 36 12.55 -0.97 -2.20
C LEU A 36 12.30 -2.36 -2.77
N GLU A 37 12.57 -3.38 -1.95
CA GLU A 37 12.14 -4.75 -2.21
C GLU A 37 10.71 -4.94 -1.69
N ALA A 38 9.80 -5.37 -2.56
CA ALA A 38 8.39 -5.54 -2.19
C ALA A 38 8.20 -6.50 -1.01
N ALA A 39 8.99 -7.58 -0.93
CA ALA A 39 8.97 -8.55 0.16
C ALA A 39 9.30 -7.94 1.55
N ARG A 40 9.93 -6.76 1.57
CA ARG A 40 10.27 -6.00 2.78
C ARG A 40 9.32 -4.83 3.02
N CYS A 41 8.26 -4.71 2.24
CA CYS A 41 7.28 -3.64 2.34
C CYS A 41 5.96 -4.14 2.92
N VAL A 42 5.27 -3.23 3.61
CA VAL A 42 3.90 -3.43 4.11
C VAL A 42 3.02 -2.34 3.49
N MET A 43 1.92 -2.75 2.87
CA MET A 43 0.86 -1.85 2.40
C MET A 43 -0.23 -1.76 3.47
N VAL A 44 -0.46 -0.57 4.02
CA VAL A 44 -1.53 -0.30 4.99
C VAL A 44 -2.60 0.55 4.33
N GLU A 45 -3.78 -0.01 4.07
CA GLU A 45 -4.80 0.66 3.24
C GLU A 45 -6.21 0.07 3.45
N ASP A 46 -7.27 0.79 3.06
CA ASP A 46 -8.69 0.51 3.34
C ASP A 46 -9.47 -0.16 2.17
N SER A 47 -8.92 -0.18 0.97
CA SER A 47 -9.41 -0.82 -0.25
C SER A 47 -8.74 -2.17 -0.55
N LEU A 48 -9.55 -3.24 -0.58
CA LEU A 48 -9.09 -4.60 -0.90
C LEU A 48 -8.43 -4.71 -2.28
N SER A 49 -8.88 -3.95 -3.29
CA SER A 49 -8.27 -4.02 -4.64
C SER A 49 -6.84 -3.48 -4.66
N ASN A 50 -6.57 -2.44 -3.87
CA ASN A 50 -5.23 -1.86 -3.70
C ASN A 50 -4.31 -2.81 -2.96
N LEU A 51 -4.79 -3.47 -1.90
CA LEU A 51 -4.05 -4.49 -1.16
C LEU A 51 -3.76 -5.73 -2.00
N PHE A 52 -4.72 -6.18 -2.81
CA PHE A 52 -4.53 -7.33 -3.67
C PHE A 52 -3.42 -7.11 -4.70
N ALA A 53 -3.37 -5.92 -5.32
CA ALA A 53 -2.28 -5.54 -6.21
C ALA A 53 -0.92 -5.50 -5.48
N ALA A 54 -0.86 -4.95 -4.27
CA ALA A 54 0.36 -4.94 -3.45
C ALA A 54 0.84 -6.37 -3.11
N ARG A 55 -0.08 -7.27 -2.73
CA ARG A 55 0.22 -8.68 -2.46
C ARG A 55 0.75 -9.41 -3.69
N ARG A 56 0.20 -9.16 -4.88
CA ARG A 56 0.73 -9.74 -6.14
C ARG A 56 2.16 -9.31 -6.44
N LEU A 57 2.65 -8.20 -5.87
CA LEU A 57 4.05 -7.79 -5.94
C LEU A 57 4.93 -8.39 -4.84
N GLY A 58 4.33 -9.06 -3.85
CA GLY A 58 5.04 -9.66 -2.71
C GLY A 58 5.06 -8.79 -1.44
N MET A 59 4.32 -7.68 -1.40
CA MET A 59 4.17 -6.90 -0.17
C MET A 59 3.29 -7.63 0.84
N LYS A 60 3.56 -7.42 2.14
CA LYS A 60 2.59 -7.73 3.19
C LYS A 60 1.47 -6.69 3.18
N THR A 61 0.30 -7.06 3.67
CA THR A 61 -0.93 -6.27 3.56
C THR A 61 -1.63 -6.13 4.91
N ILE A 62 -1.95 -4.89 5.27
CA ILE A 62 -2.78 -4.57 6.44
C ILE A 62 -4.03 -3.86 5.94
N TRP A 63 -5.19 -4.46 6.21
CA TRP A 63 -6.48 -3.88 5.87
C TRP A 63 -7.04 -3.04 7.02
N VAL A 64 -7.21 -1.74 6.76
CA VAL A 64 -7.82 -0.82 7.71
C VAL A 64 -9.32 -0.79 7.47
N THR A 65 -10.10 -1.50 8.28
CA THR A 65 -11.56 -1.58 8.12
C THR A 65 -12.28 -1.85 9.43
N ARG A 66 -13.52 -1.37 9.52
CA ARG A 66 -14.45 -1.74 10.60
C ARG A 66 -15.14 -3.08 10.37
N GLU A 67 -15.05 -3.62 9.16
CA GLU A 67 -15.58 -4.93 8.83
C GLU A 67 -14.92 -6.02 9.68
N LEU A 68 -15.71 -7.04 10.04
CA LEU A 68 -15.25 -8.12 10.92
C LEU A 68 -14.55 -9.23 10.14
N ASN A 69 -15.00 -9.47 8.90
CA ASN A 69 -14.48 -10.52 8.05
C ASN A 69 -13.20 -10.03 7.37
N GLN A 70 -12.12 -10.81 7.45
CA GLN A 70 -10.87 -10.57 6.76
C GLN A 70 -10.70 -11.64 5.68
N PRO A 71 -10.44 -11.29 4.41
CA PRO A 71 -10.04 -12.28 3.40
C PRO A 71 -8.78 -13.03 3.83
N ASN A 72 -8.71 -14.33 3.56
CA ASN A 72 -7.58 -15.18 3.94
C ASN A 72 -6.21 -14.75 3.35
N TRP A 73 -6.24 -13.93 2.31
CA TRP A 73 -5.05 -13.38 1.65
C TRP A 73 -4.64 -12.02 2.23
N VAL A 74 -5.35 -11.44 3.18
CA VAL A 74 -4.86 -10.25 3.92
C VAL A 74 -4.02 -10.74 5.09
N ASP A 75 -2.86 -10.13 5.35
CA ASP A 75 -1.97 -10.60 6.42
C ASP A 75 -2.44 -10.14 7.81
N ALA A 76 -2.97 -8.93 7.93
CA ALA A 76 -3.60 -8.45 9.17
C ALA A 76 -4.75 -7.46 8.89
N ARG A 77 -5.68 -7.35 9.84
CA ARG A 77 -6.75 -6.36 9.83
C ARG A 77 -6.68 -5.49 11.07
N VAL A 78 -6.87 -4.19 10.92
CA VAL A 78 -6.98 -3.22 12.02
C VAL A 78 -8.24 -2.38 11.87
N ARG A 79 -8.89 -2.03 12.99
CA ARG A 79 -10.12 -1.22 12.97
C ARG A 79 -9.88 0.27 12.75
N ARG A 80 -8.73 0.77 13.21
CA ARG A 80 -8.31 2.18 13.13
C ARG A 80 -6.79 2.27 13.30
N LEU A 81 -6.20 3.29 12.69
CA LEU A 81 -4.86 3.77 13.02
C LEU A 81 -5.10 5.04 13.83
N TYR A 82 -4.79 4.98 15.14
CA TYR A 82 -4.99 6.03 16.15
C TYR A 82 -6.39 6.64 16.30
#